data_AF-A0A975ABM6-F1
#
_entry.id   AF-A0A975ABM6-F1
#
_cell.length_a   1.000
_cell.length_b   1.000
_cell.length_c   1.000
_cell.angle_alpha   90.00
_cell.angle_beta   90.00
_cell.angle_gamma   90.00
#
_symmetry.space_group_name_H-M   'P 1'
#
loop_
_entity.id
_entity.type
_entity.pdbx_description
1 polymer ?
#
loop_
_entity_poly.entity_id
_entity_poly.type
_entity_poly.pdbx_seq_one_letter_code
_entity_poly.pdbx_strand_id
1 'polypeptide(L)'
;MRIGEVAEAVGVPTATIRFYERKGLLPQPRRGPNGYREYDDTTLTTLAFIRNAQAAGLTLVEIATILDLRREGATPCGHVQDLLAAKLLDVQQRQRELATLEAELGHLIGLSRRLDPADCSDEAICHIIAQPLASRPRTDAVRPEVDSPA
;
A
#
# COMPACT_ATOMS: atom_id res chain seq x y z
N MET A 1 32.81 5.06 -8.74
CA MET A 1 31.78 4.95 -9.79
C MET A 1 31.07 6.28 -10.00
N ARG A 2 30.63 6.58 -11.23
CA ARG A 2 29.80 7.75 -11.55
C ARG A 2 28.32 7.45 -11.31
N ILE A 3 27.49 8.49 -11.20
CA ILE A 3 26.06 8.33 -10.89
C ILE A 3 25.30 7.45 -11.90
N GLY A 4 25.69 7.47 -13.18
CA GLY A 4 25.09 6.64 -14.23
C GLY A 4 25.36 5.15 -14.00
N GLU A 5 26.61 4.80 -13.67
CA GLU A 5 27.04 3.43 -13.38
C GLU A 5 26.31 2.88 -12.14
N VAL A 6 26.16 3.71 -11.10
CA VAL A 6 25.42 3.32 -9.88
C VAL A 6 23.92 3.15 -10.17
N ALA A 7 23.34 4.04 -10.98
CA ALA A 7 21.94 3.96 -11.38
C ALA A 7 21.64 2.67 -12.14
N GLU A 8 22.52 2.29 -13.07
CA GLU A 8 22.42 1.04 -13.81
C GLU A 8 22.60 -0.18 -12.89
N ALA A 9 23.62 -0.17 -12.04
CA ALA A 9 23.91 -1.28 -11.13
C ALA A 9 22.79 -1.59 -10.12
N VAL A 10 22.08 -0.56 -9.62
CA VAL A 10 20.97 -0.74 -8.66
C VAL A 10 19.59 -0.74 -9.34
N GLY A 11 19.51 -0.43 -10.64
CA GLY A 11 18.25 -0.31 -11.36
C GLY A 11 17.39 0.85 -10.86
N VAL A 12 18.01 1.96 -10.44
CA VAL A 12 17.34 3.13 -9.87
C VAL A 12 17.69 4.36 -10.70
N PRO A 13 16.72 5.19 -11.14
CA PRO A 13 17.02 6.39 -11.91
C PRO A 13 17.99 7.34 -11.19
N THR A 14 18.88 7.97 -11.94
CA THR A 14 19.83 8.97 -11.39
C THR A 14 19.13 10.11 -10.63
N ALA A 15 17.93 10.49 -11.06
CA ALA A 15 17.09 11.48 -10.37
C ALA A 15 16.69 11.02 -8.96
N THR A 16 16.40 9.73 -8.78
CA THR A 16 16.05 9.12 -7.50
C THR A 16 17.26 9.06 -6.57
N ILE A 17 18.45 8.73 -7.09
CA ILE A 17 19.69 8.78 -6.31
C ILE A 17 19.92 10.20 -5.76
N ARG A 18 19.83 11.22 -6.63
CA ARG A 18 19.93 12.63 -6.23
C ARG A 18 18.85 13.02 -5.22
N PHE A 19 17.66 12.45 -5.32
CA PHE A 19 16.58 12.70 -4.37
C PHE A 19 16.91 12.12 -3.00
N TYR A 20 17.44 10.90 -2.91
CA TYR A 20 17.89 10.31 -1.65
C TYR A 20 19.05 11.09 -1.01
N GLU A 21 19.99 11.62 -1.81
CA GLU A 21 21.02 12.55 -1.32
C GLU A 21 20.40 13.79 -0.66
N ARG A 22 19.45 14.45 -1.35
CA ARG A 22 18.78 15.66 -0.81
C ARG A 22 17.97 15.37 0.46
N LYS A 23 17.51 14.13 0.62
CA LYS A 23 16.80 13.66 1.81
C LYS A 23 17.73 13.15 2.92
N GLY A 24 19.05 13.19 2.73
CA GLY A 24 20.03 12.75 3.73
C GLY A 24 20.11 11.23 3.91
N LEU A 25 19.51 10.46 3.00
CA LEU A 25 19.52 8.99 3.05
C LEU A 25 20.85 8.41 2.56
N LEU A 26 21.54 9.15 1.70
CA LEU A 26 22.89 8.81 1.24
C LEU A 26 23.91 9.77 1.85
N PRO A 27 25.12 9.29 2.19
CA PRO A 27 26.23 10.19 2.53
C PRO A 27 26.53 11.10 1.33
N GLN A 28 27.03 12.31 1.59
CA GLN A 28 27.44 13.19 0.51
C GLN A 28 28.58 12.53 -0.29
N PRO A 29 28.43 12.36 -1.61
CA PRO A 29 29.45 11.70 -2.41
C PRO A 29 30.72 12.56 -2.44
N ARG A 30 31.88 11.89 -2.40
CA ARG A 30 33.16 12.57 -2.59
C ARG A 30 33.20 13.14 -4.00
N ARG A 31 33.94 14.24 -4.16
CA ARG A 31 34.22 14.79 -5.48
C ARG A 31 35.59 14.31 -5.92
N GLY A 32 35.65 13.69 -7.09
CA GLY A 32 36.91 13.30 -7.72
C GLY A 32 37.72 14.53 -8.19
N PRO A 33 38.97 14.34 -8.62
CA PRO A 33 39.85 15.42 -9.08
C PRO A 33 39.32 16.18 -10.31
N ASN A 34 38.39 15.58 -11.05
CA ASN A 34 37.68 16.18 -12.19
C ASN A 34 36.39 16.93 -11.78
N GLY A 35 36.10 17.06 -10.49
CA GLY A 35 34.93 17.76 -9.95
C GLY A 35 33.62 16.95 -9.96
N TYR A 36 33.61 15.76 -10.57
CA TYR A 36 32.44 14.89 -10.61
C TYR A 36 32.22 14.15 -9.28
N ARG A 37 30.97 13.78 -8.99
CA ARG A 37 30.61 12.95 -7.84
C ARG A 37 31.07 11.53 -8.07
N GLU A 38 31.72 10.97 -7.06
CA GLU A 38 32.13 9.58 -7.00
C GLU A 38 31.41 8.85 -5.88
N TYR A 39 30.91 7.66 -6.21
CA TYR A 39 30.24 6.74 -5.31
C TYR A 39 31.07 5.48 -5.17
N ASP A 40 31.00 4.88 -3.99
CA ASP A 40 31.66 3.64 -3.61
C ASP A 40 30.65 2.50 -3.42
N ASP A 41 31.16 1.31 -3.11
CA ASP A 41 30.34 0.11 -2.88
C ASP A 41 29.42 0.23 -1.65
N THR A 42 29.75 1.10 -0.71
CA THR A 42 28.88 1.39 0.45
C THR A 42 27.60 2.11 0.01
N THR A 43 27.70 2.95 -1.02
CA THR A 43 26.55 3.62 -1.63
C THR A 43 25.64 2.60 -2.31
N LEU A 44 26.22 1.66 -3.07
CA LEU A 44 25.48 0.57 -3.71
C LEU A 44 24.69 -0.26 -2.68
N THR A 45 25.34 -0.63 -1.59
CA THR A 45 24.72 -1.39 -0.48
C THR A 45 23.55 -0.61 0.13
N THR A 46 23.74 0.70 0.37
CA THR A 46 22.70 1.57 0.95
C THR A 46 21.51 1.73 0.00
N LEU A 47 21.76 1.91 -1.30
CA LEU A 47 20.71 2.02 -2.31
C LEU A 47 19.91 0.72 -2.46
N ALA A 48 20.58 -0.43 -2.47
CA ALA A 48 19.92 -1.73 -2.50
C ALA A 48 19.05 -1.94 -1.24
N PHE A 49 19.54 -1.54 -0.08
CA PHE A 49 18.79 -1.56 1.16
C PHE A 49 17.53 -0.69 1.09
N ILE A 50 17.65 0.58 0.66
CA ILE A 50 16.50 1.49 0.52
C ILE A 50 15.44 0.87 -0.39
N ARG A 51 15.84 0.32 -1.55
CA ARG A 51 14.93 -0.30 -2.50
C ARG A 51 14.18 -1.49 -1.87
N ASN A 52 14.89 -2.37 -1.18
CA ASN A 52 14.27 -3.55 -0.54
C ASN A 52 13.33 -3.14 0.61
N ALA A 53 13.72 -2.14 1.41
CA ALA A 53 12.88 -1.62 2.48
C ALA A 53 11.59 -0.97 1.95
N GLN A 54 11.66 -0.23 0.85
CA GLN A 54 10.47 0.32 0.19
C GLN A 54 9.57 -0.79 -0.38
N ALA A 55 10.16 -1.84 -0.95
CA ALA A 55 9.40 -3.01 -1.43
C ALA A 55 8.69 -3.75 -0.28
N ALA A 56 9.25 -3.71 0.94
CA ALA A 56 8.61 -4.21 2.15
C ALA A 56 7.53 -3.26 2.72
N GLY A 57 7.28 -2.12 2.07
CA GLY A 57 6.24 -1.16 2.46
C GLY A 57 6.69 -0.13 3.49
N LEU A 58 7.99 -0.03 3.77
CA LEU A 58 8.53 1.02 4.64
C LEU A 58 8.61 2.36 3.90
N THR A 59 8.28 3.43 4.62
CA THR A 59 8.39 4.80 4.16
C THR A 59 9.84 5.27 4.21
N LEU A 60 10.15 6.33 3.44
CA LEU A 60 11.49 6.93 3.47
C LEU A 60 11.86 7.52 4.84
N VAL A 61 10.87 7.91 5.64
CA VAL A 61 11.09 8.42 7.01
C VAL A 61 11.55 7.27 7.90
N GLU A 62 10.87 6.13 7.87
CA GLU A 62 11.26 4.93 8.63
C GLU A 62 12.64 4.41 8.17
N ILE A 63 12.89 4.41 6.86
CA ILE A 63 14.20 4.04 6.30
C ILE A 63 15.31 4.96 6.82
N ALA A 64 15.06 6.27 6.91
CA ALA A 64 16.02 7.21 7.48
C ALA A 64 16.41 6.81 8.91
N THR A 65 15.42 6.50 9.76
CA THR A 65 15.70 6.09 11.15
C THR A 65 16.57 4.84 11.25
N ILE A 66 16.40 3.87 10.34
CA ILE A 66 17.24 2.66 10.28
C ILE A 66 18.69 3.02 9.89
N LEU A 67 18.84 3.90 8.90
CA LEU A 67 20.16 4.34 8.43
C LEU A 67 20.89 5.14 9.49
N ASP A 68 20.18 6.00 10.23
CA ASP A 68 20.75 6.81 11.31
C ASP A 68 21.25 5.94 12.47
N LEU A 69 20.45 4.95 12.91
CA LEU A 69 20.91 3.97 13.91
C LEU A 69 22.19 3.25 13.48
N ARG A 70 22.29 2.87 12.21
CA ARG A 70 23.50 2.22 11.67
C ARG A 70 24.70 3.18 11.66
N ARG A 71 24.50 4.46 11.31
CA ARG A 71 25.54 5.50 11.31
C ARG A 71 26.06 5.80 12.71
N GLU A 72 25.18 5.71 13.72
CA GLU A 72 25.53 5.85 15.14
C GLU A 72 26.25 4.60 15.72
N GLY A 73 26.46 3.57 14.90
CA GLY A 73 27.12 2.32 15.29
C GLY A 73 26.21 1.29 15.96
N ALA A 74 24.91 1.58 16.08
CA ALA A 74 23.93 0.67 16.63
C ALA A 74 23.53 -0.43 15.63
N THR A 75 22.95 -1.51 16.16
CA THR A 75 22.39 -2.60 15.35
C THR A 75 20.91 -2.34 15.11
N PRO A 76 20.47 -2.10 13.85
CA PRO A 76 19.09 -1.69 13.58
C PRO A 76 18.08 -2.84 13.57
N CYS A 77 18.51 -4.11 13.70
CA CYS A 77 17.66 -5.27 13.48
C CYS A 77 16.38 -5.28 14.33
N GLY A 78 16.45 -4.87 15.60
CA GLY A 78 15.27 -4.75 16.47
C GLY A 78 14.29 -3.71 15.96
N HIS A 79 14.78 -2.51 15.63
CA HIS A 79 13.96 -1.44 15.06
C HIS A 79 13.31 -1.83 13.73
N VAL A 80 14.05 -2.53 12.86
CA VAL A 80 13.51 -3.07 11.60
C VAL A 80 12.41 -4.09 11.87
N GLN A 81 12.59 -4.98 12.84
CA GLN A 81 11.60 -5.98 13.21
C GLN A 81 10.30 -5.32 13.70
N ASP A 82 10.40 -4.28 14.54
CA ASP A 82 9.24 -3.54 15.05
C ASP A 82 8.46 -2.85 13.92
N LEU A 83 9.17 -2.19 13.00
CA LEU A 83 8.55 -1.55 11.82
C LEU A 83 7.85 -2.56 10.92
N LEU A 84 8.48 -3.71 10.66
CA LEU A 84 7.86 -4.77 9.84
C LEU A 84 6.65 -5.40 10.54
N ALA A 85 6.70 -5.58 11.86
CA ALA A 85 5.56 -6.08 12.63
C ALA A 85 4.37 -5.10 12.57
N ALA A 86 4.63 -3.80 12.73
CA ALA A 86 3.62 -2.77 12.56
C ALA A 86 3.02 -2.77 11.14
N LYS A 87 3.87 -2.93 10.11
CA LYS A 87 3.41 -2.98 8.72
C LYS A 87 2.58 -4.22 8.42
N LEU A 88 2.93 -5.36 9.00
CA LEU A 88 2.15 -6.58 8.87
C LEU A 88 0.74 -6.41 9.47
N LEU A 89 0.64 -5.78 10.64
CA LEU A 89 -0.66 -5.50 11.28
C LEU A 89 -1.53 -4.58 10.42
N ASP A 90 -0.95 -3.53 9.85
CA ASP A 90 -1.62 -2.62 8.91
C ASP A 90 -2.16 -3.38 7.68
N VAL A 91 -1.33 -4.22 7.07
CA VAL A 91 -1.75 -5.06 5.92
C VAL A 91 -2.89 -6.00 6.31
N GLN A 92 -2.80 -6.69 7.44
CA GLN A 92 -3.84 -7.59 7.91
C GLN A 92 -5.16 -6.85 8.21
N GLN A 93 -5.08 -5.63 8.76
CA GLN A 93 -6.25 -4.80 8.99
C GLN A 93 -6.89 -4.40 7.66
N ARG A 94 -6.09 -3.96 6.69
CA ARG A 94 -6.60 -3.58 5.37
C ARG A 94 -7.21 -4.75 4.62
N GLN A 95 -6.65 -5.94 4.75
CA GLN A 95 -7.24 -7.17 4.20
C GLN A 95 -8.62 -7.46 4.80
N ARG A 96 -8.80 -7.29 6.12
CA ARG A 96 -10.13 -7.47 6.76
C ARG A 96 -11.15 -6.45 6.25
N GLU A 97 -10.75 -5.19 6.11
CA GLU A 97 -11.61 -4.12 5.56
C GLU A 97 -12.02 -4.42 4.12
N LEU A 98 -11.06 -4.82 3.28
CA LEU A 98 -11.32 -5.18 1.88
C LEU A 98 -12.21 -6.43 1.76
N ALA A 99 -11.99 -7.45 2.60
CA ALA A 99 -12.85 -8.64 2.61
C ALA A 99 -14.29 -8.31 3.03
N THR A 100 -14.45 -7.37 3.96
CA THR A 100 -15.79 -6.88 4.38
C THR A 100 -16.48 -6.18 3.22
N LEU A 101 -15.78 -5.26 2.57
CA LEU A 101 -16.30 -4.55 1.41
C LEU A 101 -16.62 -5.49 0.24
N GLU A 102 -15.77 -6.49 -0.01
CA GLU A 102 -16.00 -7.50 -1.04
C GLU A 102 -17.30 -8.28 -0.79
N ALA A 103 -17.51 -8.74 0.44
CA ALA A 103 -18.74 -9.43 0.83
C ALA A 103 -19.98 -8.54 0.66
N GLU A 104 -19.88 -7.26 1.02
CA GLU A 104 -20.94 -6.27 0.83
C GLU A 104 -21.28 -6.06 -0.65
N LEU A 105 -20.27 -5.87 -1.50
CA LEU A 105 -20.45 -5.73 -2.95
C LEU A 105 -21.08 -6.99 -3.54
N GLY A 106 -20.67 -8.18 -3.10
CA GLY A 106 -21.28 -9.45 -3.49
C GLY A 106 -22.75 -9.53 -3.11
N HIS A 107 -23.12 -9.08 -1.91
CA HIS A 107 -24.50 -9.02 -1.45
C HIS A 107 -25.35 -8.06 -2.30
N LEU A 108 -24.82 -6.87 -2.61
CA LEU A 108 -25.50 -5.88 -3.47
C LEU A 108 -25.77 -6.43 -4.88
N ILE A 109 -24.81 -7.14 -5.46
CA ILE A 109 -24.97 -7.80 -6.76
C ILE A 109 -25.99 -8.94 -6.67
N GLY A 110 -26.02 -9.68 -5.57
CA GLY A 110 -27.02 -10.72 -5.34
C GLY A 110 -28.44 -10.16 -5.26
N LEU A 111 -28.62 -9.02 -4.59
CA LEU A 111 -29.90 -8.32 -4.51
C LEU A 111 -30.34 -7.81 -5.89
N SER A 112 -29.43 -7.17 -6.65
CA SER A 112 -29.77 -6.60 -7.96
C SER A 112 -30.29 -7.63 -8.96
N ARG A 113 -29.79 -8.87 -8.88
CA ARG A 113 -30.25 -9.98 -9.75
C ARG A 113 -31.64 -10.50 -9.40
N ARG A 114 -32.15 -10.22 -8.20
CA ARG A 114 -33.46 -10.70 -7.72
C ARG A 114 -34.52 -9.60 -7.67
N LEU A 115 -34.12 -8.36 -7.87
CA LEU A 115 -35.03 -7.21 -7.85
C LEU A 115 -35.88 -7.25 -9.13
N ASP A 116 -37.20 -7.16 -8.99
CA ASP A 116 -38.06 -6.89 -10.13
C ASP A 116 -37.97 -5.39 -10.48
N PRO A 117 -37.76 -4.99 -11.75
CA PRO A 117 -37.87 -3.60 -12.16
C PRO A 117 -39.18 -2.93 -11.74
N ALA A 118 -40.28 -3.68 -11.59
CA ALA A 118 -41.56 -3.17 -11.09
C ALA A 118 -41.52 -2.76 -9.60
N ASP A 119 -40.59 -3.32 -8.82
CA ASP A 119 -40.38 -2.93 -7.41
C ASP A 119 -39.57 -1.63 -7.27
N CYS A 120 -39.05 -1.09 -8.39
CA CYS A 120 -38.38 0.19 -8.39
C CYS A 120 -39.41 1.33 -8.39
N SER A 121 -39.67 1.92 -7.22
CA SER A 121 -40.48 3.14 -7.11
C SER A 121 -39.66 4.43 -7.29
N ASP A 122 -40.31 5.50 -7.78
CA ASP A 122 -39.73 6.85 -7.88
C ASP A 122 -39.39 7.49 -6.52
N GLU A 123 -39.85 6.91 -5.40
CA GLU A 123 -39.55 7.40 -4.04
C GLU A 123 -38.09 7.17 -3.61
N ALA A 124 -37.36 6.28 -4.29
CA ALA A 124 -35.95 6.00 -4.00
C ALA A 124 -35.10 6.01 -5.28
N ILE A 125 -33.94 6.67 -5.22
CA ILE A 125 -33.02 6.81 -6.37
C ILE A 125 -32.56 5.43 -6.90
N CYS A 126 -32.30 4.46 -6.01
CA CYS A 126 -31.91 3.11 -6.42
C CYS A 126 -32.11 2.12 -5.26
N HIS A 127 -33.01 1.15 -5.43
CA HIS A 127 -33.32 0.13 -4.42
C HIS A 127 -32.12 -0.78 -4.07
N ILE A 128 -31.10 -0.86 -4.93
CA ILE A 128 -29.89 -1.63 -4.66
C ILE A 128 -29.02 -0.93 -3.59
N ILE A 129 -28.93 0.40 -3.60
CA ILE A 129 -28.02 1.18 -2.72
C ILE A 129 -28.77 2.12 -1.76
N ALA A 130 -30.12 2.09 -1.74
CA ALA A 130 -30.97 3.01 -0.98
C ALA A 130 -30.83 2.96 0.55
N GLN A 131 -30.18 1.93 1.12
CA GLN A 131 -29.96 1.82 2.57
C GLN A 131 -28.48 1.59 2.92
N PRO A 132 -27.98 2.18 4.03
CA PRO A 132 -26.67 1.86 4.57
C PRO A 132 -26.54 0.37 4.83
N LEU A 133 -25.39 -0.21 4.44
CA LEU A 133 -25.16 -1.66 4.48
C LEU A 133 -25.28 -2.24 5.92
N ALA A 134 -24.94 -1.43 6.92
CA ALA A 134 -25.01 -1.79 8.34
C ALA A 134 -26.44 -1.96 8.90
N SER A 135 -27.47 -1.46 8.20
CA SER A 135 -28.87 -1.47 8.67
C SER A 135 -29.77 -2.40 7.84
N ARG A 136 -29.20 -3.22 6.95
CA ARG A 136 -29.99 -4.12 6.11
C ARG A 136 -30.29 -5.44 6.83
N PRO A 137 -31.56 -5.91 6.83
CA PRO A 137 -31.87 -7.22 7.36
C PRO A 137 -31.19 -8.30 6.53
N ARG A 138 -30.56 -9.29 7.18
CA ARG A 138 -30.09 -10.52 6.53
C ARG A 138 -31.30 -11.19 5.92
N THR A 139 -31.52 -11.01 4.62
CA THR A 139 -32.74 -11.45 3.94
C THR A 139 -32.67 -12.97 3.72
N ASP A 140 -32.85 -13.73 4.79
CA ASP A 140 -33.46 -15.05 4.71
C ASP A 140 -34.98 -14.85 4.74
N ALA A 141 -35.65 -15.46 3.76
CA ALA A 141 -37.12 -15.57 3.61
C ALA A 141 -37.89 -14.30 3.21
N VAL A 142 -38.13 -14.15 1.90
CA VAL A 142 -39.43 -13.70 1.40
C VAL A 142 -39.91 -14.78 0.42
N ARG A 143 -41.00 -15.47 0.80
CA ARG A 143 -41.69 -16.51 0.02
C ARG A 143 -42.34 -15.88 -1.22
N PRO A 144 -42.48 -16.62 -2.34
CA PRO A 144 -43.40 -16.21 -3.38
C PRO A 144 -44.84 -16.52 -2.94
N GLU A 145 -45.66 -15.49 -2.77
CA GLU A 145 -47.12 -15.64 -2.86
C GLU A 145 -47.47 -15.68 -4.34
N VAL A 146 -47.70 -16.89 -4.83
CA VAL A 146 -48.27 -17.14 -6.17
C VAL A 146 -49.77 -17.02 -6.01
N ASP A 147 -50.34 -15.93 -6.53
CA ASP A 147 -51.78 -15.74 -6.60
C ASP A 147 -52.38 -16.69 -7.65
N SER A 148 -53.38 -17.45 -7.22
CA SER A 148 -54.09 -18.48 -7.98
C SER A 148 -55.29 -17.86 -8.69
N PRO A 149 -55.56 -18.12 -9.98
CA PRO A 149 -56.77 -17.65 -10.61
C PRO A 149 -57.92 -18.63 -10.33
N ALA A 150 -59.13 -18.08 -10.11
CA ALA A 150 -60.40 -18.77 -10.24
C ALA A 150 -61.37 -17.85 -11.00
#